data_AF-M9YLH7-F1
#
_entry.id   AF-M9YLH7-F1
#
_cell.length_a   1.000
_cell.length_b   1.000
_cell.length_c   1.000
_cell.angle_alpha   90.00
_cell.angle_beta   90.00
_cell.angle_gamma   90.00
#
_symmetry.space_group_name_H-M   'P 1'
#
loop_
_entity.id
_entity.type
_entity.pdbx_description
1 polymer ?
#
loop_
_entity_poly.entity_id
_entity_poly.type
_entity_poly.pdbx_seq_one_letter_code
_entity_poly.pdbx_strand_id
1 'polypeptide(L)'
;MSFYWGECHSAGGPVPDDLVLPVGPHLVAMRGTESRPVRCTGLLGEVGGSVRCTLYGQRSSTCREFEASWSNGQANPCCDRARAAHGLPPLTPPLQPDLAPQRVA
;
A
#
# COMPACT_ATOMS: atom_id res chain seq x y z
N MET A 1 -7.00 -6.24 3.86
CA MET A 1 -5.91 -6.34 4.86
C MET A 1 -6.39 -5.58 6.08
N SER A 2 -6.37 -6.19 7.27
CA SER A 2 -6.81 -5.54 8.51
C SER A 2 -5.64 -5.38 9.49
N PHE A 3 -5.75 -4.40 10.38
CA PHE A 3 -4.76 -4.07 11.40
C PHE A 3 -5.44 -3.58 12.68
N TYR A 4 -4.67 -3.45 13.75
CA TYR A 4 -5.20 -3.09 15.07
C TYR A 4 -5.75 -1.65 15.07
N TRP A 5 -6.95 -1.46 15.60
CA TRP A 5 -7.60 -0.13 15.66
C TRP A 5 -6.76 0.91 16.41
N GLY A 6 -5.88 0.49 17.33
CA GLY A 6 -4.98 1.38 18.07
C GLY A 6 -3.96 2.13 17.21
N GLU A 7 -3.81 1.78 15.93
CA GLU A 7 -2.99 2.54 14.99
C GLU A 7 -3.71 3.78 14.42
N CYS A 8 -5.00 3.97 14.71
CA CYS A 8 -5.77 5.13 14.24
C CYS A 8 -5.51 6.38 15.08
N HIS A 9 -5.72 7.57 14.51
CA HIS A 9 -5.54 8.86 15.18
C HIS A 9 -6.36 8.97 16.46
N SER A 10 -7.62 8.50 16.45
CA SER A 10 -8.48 8.44 17.64
C SER A 10 -7.88 7.65 18.82
N ALA A 11 -6.92 6.77 18.55
CA ALA A 11 -6.20 5.97 19.55
C ALA A 11 -4.75 6.44 19.80
N GLY A 12 -4.35 7.56 19.19
CA GLY A 12 -2.99 8.11 19.28
C GLY A 12 -1.99 7.52 18.27
N GLY A 13 -2.46 6.71 17.32
CA GLY A 13 -1.65 6.20 16.22
C GLY A 13 -1.55 7.17 15.03
N PRO A 14 -0.87 6.78 13.93
CA PRO A 14 -0.62 7.65 12.77
C PRO A 14 -1.62 7.49 11.61
N VAL A 15 -2.62 6.61 11.70
CA VAL A 15 -3.56 6.35 10.61
C VAL A 15 -4.82 7.23 10.74
N PRO A 16 -5.21 8.00 9.70
CA PRO A 16 -6.42 8.80 9.75
C PRO A 16 -7.70 7.95 9.86
N ASP A 17 -8.56 8.30 10.82
CA ASP A 17 -9.81 7.58 11.09
C ASP A 17 -10.79 7.58 9.90
N ASP A 18 -10.78 8.63 9.08
CA ASP A 18 -11.63 8.77 7.90
C ASP A 18 -11.23 7.81 6.76
N LEU A 19 -10.01 7.28 6.79
CA LEU A 19 -9.49 6.36 5.78
C LEU A 19 -9.63 4.88 6.15
N VAL A 20 -10.25 4.56 7.29
CA VAL A 20 -10.46 3.20 7.76
C VAL A 20 -11.94 2.85 7.93
N LEU A 21 -12.22 1.54 7.99
CA LEU A 21 -13.51 0.98 8.33
C LEU A 21 -13.36 -0.17 9.34
N PRO A 22 -14.26 -0.31 10.32
CA PRO A 22 -14.23 -1.42 11.26
C PRO A 22 -14.55 -2.74 10.55
N VAL A 23 -13.76 -3.78 10.83
CA VAL A 23 -14.01 -5.14 10.34
C VAL A 23 -14.18 -6.15 11.49
N GLY A 24 -14.09 -5.69 12.73
CA GLY A 24 -14.31 -6.45 13.95
C GLY A 24 -14.11 -5.58 15.20
N PRO A 25 -14.21 -6.15 16.41
CA PRO A 25 -14.11 -5.38 17.66
C PRO A 25 -12.78 -4.67 17.89
N HIS A 26 -11.68 -5.22 17.35
CA HIS A 26 -10.32 -4.70 17.54
C HIS A 26 -9.57 -4.47 16.23
N LEU A 27 -10.24 -4.65 15.09
CA LEU A 27 -9.61 -4.61 13.79
C LEU A 27 -10.32 -3.62 12.87
N VAL A 28 -9.51 -2.86 12.16
CA VAL A 28 -9.94 -1.98 11.08
C VAL A 28 -9.24 -2.38 9.78
N ALA A 29 -9.80 -1.99 8.65
CA ALA A 29 -9.18 -2.12 7.34
C ALA A 29 -9.14 -0.75 6.65
N MET A 30 -8.18 -0.55 5.75
CA MET A 30 -8.17 0.64 4.91
C MET A 30 -9.38 0.65 3.97
N ARG A 31 -10.04 1.79 3.82
CA ARG A 31 -11.14 1.98 2.84
C ARG A 31 -10.67 1.70 1.42
N GLY A 32 -11.51 1.01 0.65
CA GLY A 32 -11.21 0.50 -0.69
C GLY A 32 -10.56 -0.89 -0.69
N THR A 33 -10.39 -1.53 0.48
CA THR A 33 -9.84 -2.90 0.60
C THR A 33 -10.83 -3.95 1.06
N GLU A 34 -12.10 -3.57 1.22
CA GLU A 34 -13.22 -4.41 1.64
C GLU A 34 -13.75 -5.34 0.53
N SER A 35 -13.53 -5.00 -0.74
CA SER A 35 -14.00 -5.77 -1.89
C SER A 35 -12.92 -5.98 -2.95
N ARG A 36 -13.15 -6.94 -3.85
CA ARG A 36 -12.29 -7.18 -5.02
C ARG A 36 -12.87 -6.47 -6.25
N PRO A 37 -12.03 -5.88 -7.14
CA PRO A 37 -10.58 -5.73 -7.00
C PRO A 37 -10.21 -4.76 -5.87
N VAL A 38 -9.18 -5.12 -5.10
CA VAL A 38 -8.74 -4.33 -3.93
C VAL A 38 -8.02 -3.08 -4.42
N ARG A 39 -8.49 -1.90 -4.03
CA ARG A 39 -7.86 -0.61 -4.37
C ARG A 39 -8.06 0.38 -3.22
N CYS A 40 -7.04 0.50 -2.36
CA CYS A 40 -7.03 1.46 -1.27
C CYS A 40 -7.32 2.88 -1.79
N THR A 41 -8.21 3.60 -1.11
CA THR A 41 -8.59 4.99 -1.43
C THR A 41 -7.41 5.96 -1.39
N GLY A 42 -6.39 5.66 -0.57
CA GLY A 42 -5.14 6.41 -0.52
C GLY A 42 -4.14 6.13 -1.65
N LEU A 43 -4.46 5.24 -2.59
CA LEU A 43 -3.64 4.98 -3.78
C LEU A 43 -4.01 5.98 -4.89
N LEU A 44 -3.12 6.94 -5.13
CA LEU A 44 -3.24 7.90 -6.23
C LEU A 44 -2.53 7.38 -7.48
N GLY A 45 -3.16 7.58 -8.63
CA GLY A 45 -2.64 7.19 -9.94
C GLY A 45 -3.20 5.87 -10.45
N GLU A 46 -2.58 5.36 -11.52
CA GLU A 46 -3.03 4.21 -12.30
C GLU A 46 -2.05 3.04 -12.16
N VAL A 47 -2.55 1.87 -11.76
CA VAL A 47 -1.71 0.67 -11.61
C VAL A 47 -1.17 0.25 -12.99
N GLY A 48 0.14 0.00 -13.07
CA GLY A 48 0.85 -0.22 -14.33
C GLY A 48 1.48 1.06 -14.92
N GLY A 49 1.06 2.23 -14.46
CA GLY A 49 1.72 3.51 -14.69
C GLY A 49 2.37 4.06 -13.41
N SER A 50 2.22 5.36 -13.19
CA SER A 50 2.71 6.03 -11.99
C SER A 50 1.67 5.97 -10.87
N VAL A 51 2.06 5.44 -9.72
CA VAL A 51 1.24 5.42 -8.51
C VAL A 51 2.02 5.95 -7.30
N ARG A 52 1.30 6.52 -6.33
CA ARG A 52 1.85 6.82 -5.00
C ARG A 52 0.79 6.71 -3.92
N CYS A 53 1.23 6.39 -2.71
CA CYS A 53 0.37 6.48 -1.53
C CYS A 53 0.31 7.93 -1.04
N THR A 54 -0.89 8.49 -0.91
CA THR A 54 -1.10 9.87 -0.42
C THR A 54 -0.84 10.02 1.07
N LEU A 55 -0.89 8.91 1.83
CA LEU A 55 -0.68 8.84 3.27
C LEU A 55 0.62 8.09 3.64
N TYR A 56 1.67 8.17 2.82
CA TYR A 56 2.88 7.33 2.96
C TYR A 56 3.52 7.38 4.37
N GLY A 57 3.54 8.56 5.01
CA GLY A 57 4.04 8.73 6.39
C GLY A 57 3.06 8.33 7.50
N GLN A 58 1.78 8.21 7.14
CA GLN A 58 0.63 7.92 8.02
C GLN A 58 0.09 6.50 7.80
N ARG A 59 0.89 5.62 7.20
CA ARG A 59 0.52 4.22 6.91
C ARG A 59 0.36 3.42 8.20
N SER A 60 -0.47 2.38 8.17
CA SER A 60 -0.45 1.35 9.23
C SER A 60 0.85 0.53 9.19
N SER A 61 1.15 -0.17 10.27
CA SER A 61 2.21 -1.16 10.41
C SER A 61 2.24 -2.11 9.22
N THR A 62 1.09 -2.68 8.86
CA THR A 62 0.99 -3.66 7.78
C THR A 62 1.33 -3.09 6.41
N CYS A 63 1.06 -1.80 6.17
CA CYS A 63 1.48 -1.11 4.96
C CYS A 63 2.95 -0.67 4.98
N ARG A 64 3.56 -0.50 6.16
CA ARG A 64 4.98 -0.15 6.35
C ARG A 64 5.89 -1.36 6.24
N GLU A 65 5.45 -2.50 6.78
CA GLU A 65 6.17 -3.77 6.81
C GLU A 65 6.15 -4.51 5.46
N PHE A 66 5.35 -4.03 4.50
CA PHE A 66 5.35 -4.60 3.16
C PHE A 66 6.63 -4.25 2.41
N GLU A 67 7.48 -5.27 2.22
CA GLU A 67 8.73 -5.14 1.47
C GLU A 67 8.47 -5.16 -0.04
N ALA A 68 9.01 -4.20 -0.77
CA ALA A 68 8.88 -4.18 -2.23
C ALA A 68 9.75 -5.28 -2.86
N SER A 69 9.29 -5.89 -3.96
CA SER A 69 10.14 -6.83 -4.70
C SER A 69 11.45 -6.15 -5.09
N TRP A 70 12.56 -6.86 -4.90
CA TRP A 70 13.93 -6.46 -5.22
C TRP A 70 14.54 -5.33 -4.38
N SER A 71 13.83 -4.78 -3.39
CA SER A 71 14.39 -3.75 -2.48
C SER A 71 15.58 -4.28 -1.66
N ASN A 72 15.58 -5.57 -1.35
CA ASN A 72 16.64 -6.29 -0.63
C ASN A 72 17.37 -7.31 -1.52
N GLY A 73 17.26 -7.16 -2.86
CA GLY A 73 17.84 -8.11 -3.82
C GLY A 73 17.06 -9.42 -4.00
N GLN A 74 15.89 -9.58 -3.37
CA GLN A 74 15.04 -10.76 -3.51
C GLN A 74 13.69 -10.42 -4.13
N ALA A 75 13.15 -11.33 -4.95
CA ALA A 75 11.78 -11.19 -5.45
C ALA A 75 10.76 -11.32 -4.31
N ASN A 76 9.66 -10.56 -4.37
CA ASN A 76 8.54 -10.73 -3.45
C ASN A 76 7.32 -11.33 -4.20
N PRO A 77 6.94 -12.60 -3.93
CA PRO A 77 5.78 -13.25 -4.57
C PRO A 77 4.46 -12.52 -4.36
N CYS A 78 4.32 -11.71 -3.30
CA CYS A 78 3.14 -10.87 -3.11
C CYS A 78 3.05 -9.76 -4.16
N CYS A 79 4.17 -9.17 -4.58
CA CYS A 79 4.21 -8.22 -5.68
C CYS A 79 3.81 -8.87 -7.00
N ASP A 80 4.29 -10.09 -7.27
CA ASP A 80 3.96 -10.81 -8.51
C ASP A 80 2.48 -11.17 -8.58
N ARG A 81 1.89 -11.65 -7.47
CA ARG A 81 0.44 -11.90 -7.39
C ARG A 81 -0.37 -10.63 -7.59
N ALA A 82 0.04 -9.52 -6.98
CA ALA A 82 -0.63 -8.24 -7.14
C ALA A 82 -0.57 -7.77 -8.60
N ARG A 83 0.59 -7.88 -9.25
CA ARG A 83 0.77 -7.52 -10.66
C ARG A 83 -0.05 -8.40 -11.60
N ALA A 84 -0.05 -9.72 -11.37
CA ALA A 84 -0.86 -10.66 -12.15
C ALA A 84 -2.37 -10.35 -12.05
N ALA A 85 -2.86 -9.92 -10.88
CA ALA A 85 -4.25 -9.49 -10.71
C ALA A 85 -4.62 -8.26 -11.55
N HIS A 86 -3.64 -7.48 -12.01
CA HIS A 86 -3.78 -6.35 -12.92
C HIS A 86 -3.30 -6.65 -14.35
N GLY A 87 -3.03 -7.91 -14.69
CA GLY A 87 -2.55 -8.32 -16.02
C GLY A 87 -1.10 -7.88 -16.33
N LEU A 88 -0.32 -7.54 -15.31
CA LEU A 88 1.07 -7.08 -15.45
C LEU A 88 2.05 -8.25 -15.25
N PRO A 89 3.17 -8.29 -15.99
CA PRO A 89 4.20 -9.31 -15.82
C PRO A 89 4.94 -9.14 -14.48
N PRO A 90 5.55 -10.19 -13.90
CA PRO A 90 6.40 -10.09 -12.71
C PRO A 90 7.49 -9.02 -12.81
N LEU A 91 7.96 -8.52 -11.67
CA LEU A 91 9.10 -7.59 -11.66
C LEU A 91 10.41 -8.36 -11.82
N THR A 92 11.30 -7.89 -12.68
CA THR A 92 12.67 -8.39 -12.81
C THR A 92 13.63 -7.59 -11.91
N PRO A 93 14.75 -8.18 -11.46
CA PRO A 93 15.80 -7.47 -10.71
C PRO A 93 16.30 -6.26 -11.50
N PRO A 94 16.81 -5.21 -10.84
CA PRO A 94 16.71 -3.85 -11.34
C PRO A 94 17.35 -3.60 -12.71
N LEU A 95 16.56 -2.98 -13.59
CA LEU A 95 16.95 -1.72 -14.25
C LEU A 95 16.98 -0.66 -13.13
N GLN A 96 18.08 0.09 -12.99
CA GLN A 96 18.23 1.14 -11.98
C GLN A 96 17.02 2.09 -12.02
N PRO A 97 16.51 2.56 -10.86
CA PRO A 97 15.50 3.59 -10.86
C PRO A 97 16.12 4.85 -11.45
N ASP A 98 15.70 5.22 -12.67
CA ASP A 98 15.84 6.60 -13.10
C ASP A 98 15.13 7.43 -12.05
N LEU A 99 15.90 8.30 -11.38
CA LEU A 99 15.45 9.13 -10.29
C LEU A 99 14.10 9.74 -10.67
N ALA A 100 13.04 9.36 -9.94
CA ALA A 100 11.74 9.99 -10.13
C ALA A 100 11.94 11.51 -10.08
N PRO A 101 11.41 12.28 -11.05
CA PRO A 101 11.63 13.72 -11.09
C PRO A 101 11.27 14.34 -9.74
N GLN A 102 12.09 15.30 -9.31
CA GLN A 102 11.95 15.93 -8.00
C GLN A 102 10.51 16.37 -7.79
N ARG A 103 9.94 16.00 -6.63
CA ARG A 103 8.59 16.36 -6.21
C ARG A 103 8.37 17.86 -6.41
N VAL A 104 7.58 18.23 -7.42
CA VAL A 104 7.10 19.60 -7.54
C VAL A 104 6.01 19.81 -6.49
N ALA A 105 6.15 20.90 -5.75
CA ALA A 105 5.35 21.30 -4.59
C ALA A 105 3.85 21.39 -4.88
#